data_AF-A0A1J4QCN2-F1
#
_entry.id   AF-A0A1J4QCN2-F1
#
_cell.length_a   1.000
_cell.length_b   1.000
_cell.length_c   1.000
_cell.angle_alpha   90.00
_cell.angle_beta   90.00
_cell.angle_gamma   90.00
#
_symmetry.space_group_name_H-M   'P 1'
#
loop_
_entity.id
_entity.type
_entity.pdbx_description
1 polymer ?
#
loop_
_entity_poly.entity_id
_entity_poly.type
_entity_poly.pdbx_seq_one_letter_code
_entity_poly.pdbx_strand_id
1 'polypeptide(L)'
;MSTLYLAADHLRAHWHQAKADFWRHWRPCFEQGEDRARLLLDLGTIRSLYWQALGLNALSIAKTISAWWRKTAPVHQLGPQVI
;
A
#
# COMPACT_ATOMS: atom_id res chain seq x y z
N MET A 1 -7.25 -3.30 26.91
CA MET A 1 -6.71 -2.93 25.59
C MET A 1 -7.89 -2.83 24.62
N SER A 2 -8.17 -1.68 24.02
CA SER A 2 -9.36 -1.52 23.17
C SER A 2 -9.15 -2.13 21.79
N THR A 3 -10.20 -2.67 21.18
CA THR A 3 -10.18 -3.30 19.84
C THR A 3 -9.64 -2.36 18.74
N LEU A 4 -9.84 -1.05 18.90
CA LEU A 4 -9.34 -0.03 17.97
C LEU A 4 -7.80 0.08 17.97
N TYR A 5 -7.17 -0.14 19.13
CA TYR A 5 -5.71 -0.11 19.24
C TYR A 5 -5.08 -1.28 18.48
N LEU A 6 -5.64 -2.48 18.64
CA LEU A 6 -5.25 -3.68 17.90
C LEU A 6 -5.45 -3.50 16.39
N ALA A 7 -6.57 -2.93 15.96
CA ALA A 7 -6.84 -2.70 14.54
C ALA A 7 -5.82 -1.76 13.88
N ALA A 8 -5.39 -0.71 14.59
CA ALA A 8 -4.36 0.22 14.10
C ALA A 8 -2.97 -0.44 14.01
N ASP A 9 -2.62 -1.31 14.94
CA ASP A 9 -1.36 -2.06 14.91
C ASP A 9 -1.34 -3.10 13.78
N HIS A 10 -2.45 -3.80 13.56
CA HIS A 10 -2.62 -4.70 12.42
C HIS A 10 -2.48 -3.95 11.09
N LEU A 11 -3.10 -2.78 10.95
CA LEU A 11 -2.95 -1.94 9.76
C LEU A 11 -1.50 -1.54 9.50
N ARG A 12 -0.75 -1.17 10.56
CA ARG A 12 0.68 -0.86 10.44
C ARG A 12 1.48 -2.06 9.95
N ALA A 13 1.26 -3.24 10.54
CA ALA A 13 1.95 -4.46 10.14
C ALA A 13 1.66 -4.82 8.67
N HIS A 14 0.38 -4.82 8.27
CA HIS A 14 -0.01 -5.09 6.89
C HIS A 14 0.52 -4.05 5.91
N TRP A 15 0.57 -2.77 6.30
CA TRP A 15 1.21 -1.74 5.49
C TRP A 15 2.70 -2.03 5.26
N HIS A 16 3.45 -2.36 6.31
CA HIS A 16 4.87 -2.69 6.18
C HIS A 16 5.09 -3.87 5.24
N GLN A 17 4.27 -4.91 5.37
CA GLN A 17 4.35 -6.09 4.53
C GLN A 17 4.00 -5.77 3.07
N ALA A 18 2.85 -5.13 2.81
CA ALA A 18 2.42 -4.81 1.44
C ALA A 18 3.42 -3.90 0.71
N LYS A 19 4.02 -2.93 1.41
CA LYS A 19 5.08 -2.09 0.84
C LYS A 19 6.34 -2.92 0.51
N ALA A 20 6.72 -3.84 1.39
CA ALA A 20 7.89 -4.70 1.15
C ALA A 20 7.66 -5.64 -0.03
N ASP A 21 6.46 -6.22 -0.15
CA ASP A 21 6.09 -7.10 -1.26
C ASP A 21 6.11 -6.36 -2.60
N PHE A 22 5.53 -5.16 -2.68
CA PHE A 22 5.62 -4.33 -3.88
C PHE A 22 7.08 -4.14 -4.35
N TRP A 23 7.99 -3.78 -3.44
CA TRP A 23 9.40 -3.58 -3.81
C TRP A 23 10.14 -4.87 -4.14
N ARG A 24 9.77 -5.98 -3.49
CA ARG A 24 10.32 -7.30 -3.81
C ARG A 24 9.95 -7.72 -5.23
N HIS A 25 8.71 -7.49 -5.64
CA HIS A 25 8.23 -7.84 -6.97
C HIS A 25 8.54 -6.77 -8.04
N TRP A 26 8.85 -5.53 -7.64
CA TRP A 26 9.10 -4.43 -8.59
C TRP A 26 10.12 -4.80 -9.66
N ARG A 27 11.31 -5.25 -9.24
CA ARG A 27 12.41 -5.57 -10.15
C ARG A 27 12.05 -6.69 -11.15
N PRO A 28 11.62 -7.89 -10.71
CA PRO A 28 11.27 -8.96 -11.65
C PRO A 28 10.07 -8.62 -12.53
N CYS A 29 9.04 -7.99 -11.99
CA CYS A 29 7.80 -7.74 -12.74
C CYS A 29 7.89 -6.54 -13.69
N PHE A 30 8.64 -5.50 -13.33
CA PHE A 30 8.74 -4.28 -14.13
C PHE A 30 9.98 -4.25 -15.02
N GLU A 31 11.17 -4.56 -14.48
CA GLU A 31 12.42 -4.49 -15.25
C GLU A 31 12.64 -5.73 -16.11
N GLN A 32 12.22 -6.90 -15.62
CA GLN A 32 12.44 -8.19 -16.30
C GLN A 32 11.18 -8.70 -17.02
N GLY A 33 10.03 -8.05 -16.78
CA GLY A 33 8.78 -8.29 -17.50
C GLY A 33 8.07 -9.60 -17.16
N GLU A 34 8.40 -10.24 -16.04
CA GLU A 34 7.90 -11.60 -15.72
C GLU A 34 6.38 -11.64 -15.45
N ASP A 35 5.86 -10.78 -14.57
CA ASP A 35 4.45 -10.75 -14.21
C ASP A 35 3.98 -9.36 -13.76
N ARG A 36 3.53 -8.53 -14.72
CA ARG A 36 2.97 -7.20 -14.40
C ARG A 36 1.67 -7.26 -13.58
N ALA A 37 0.90 -8.34 -13.66
CA ALA A 37 -0.34 -8.47 -12.91
C ALA A 37 -0.07 -8.55 -11.41
N ARG A 38 1.07 -9.15 -11.01
CA ARG A 38 1.50 -9.18 -9.61
C ARG A 38 1.64 -7.78 -9.00
N LEU A 39 2.24 -6.83 -9.73
CA LEU A 39 2.39 -5.46 -9.24
C LEU A 39 1.03 -4.76 -9.06
N LEU A 40 0.08 -5.04 -9.93
CA LEU A 40 -1.29 -4.52 -9.79
C LEU A 40 -1.99 -5.07 -8.55
N LEU A 41 -1.77 -6.36 -8.21
CA LEU A 41 -2.29 -6.96 -6.98
C LEU A 41 -1.65 -6.35 -5.72
N ASP A 42 -0.34 -6.11 -5.73
CA ASP A 42 0.35 -5.46 -4.61
C ASP A 42 -0.18 -4.02 -4.42
N LEU A 43 -0.34 -3.26 -5.51
CA LEU A 43 -0.92 -1.91 -5.48
C LEU A 43 -2.40 -1.91 -5.03
N GLY A 44 -3.18 -2.90 -5.45
CA GLY A 44 -4.56 -3.09 -5.01
C GLY A 44 -4.65 -3.37 -3.50
N THR A 45 -3.70 -4.14 -2.96
CA THR A 45 -3.57 -4.39 -1.52
C THR A 45 -3.27 -3.09 -0.78
N ILE A 46 -2.30 -2.29 -1.26
CA ILE A 46 -1.96 -0.99 -0.67
C ILE A 46 -3.15 -0.03 -0.69
N ARG A 47 -3.88 0.05 -1.80
CA ARG A 47 -5.10 0.88 -1.92
C ARG A 47 -6.20 0.42 -0.95
N SER A 48 -6.37 -0.89 -0.76
CA SER A 48 -7.34 -1.44 0.18
C SER A 48 -7.00 -1.06 1.63
N LEU A 49 -5.71 -1.11 2.00
CA LEU A 49 -5.25 -0.69 3.33
C LEU A 49 -5.47 0.81 3.58
N TYR A 50 -5.32 1.66 2.55
CA TYR A 50 -5.66 3.08 2.65
C TYR A 50 -7.14 3.29 2.99
N TRP A 51 -8.05 2.65 2.26
CA TRP A 51 -9.49 2.77 2.50
C TRP A 51 -9.91 2.19 3.86
N GLN A 52 -9.33 1.05 4.25
CA GLN A 52 -9.55 0.47 5.57
C GLN A 52 -9.08 1.41 6.68
N ALA A 53 -7.92 2.05 6.52
CA ALA A 53 -7.42 3.03 7.48
C ALA A 53 -8.33 4.24 7.61
N LEU A 54 -8.91 4.74 6.51
CA LEU A 54 -9.91 5.80 6.56
C LEU A 54 -11.18 5.36 7.28
N GLY A 55 -11.71 4.17 6.97
CA GLY A 55 -12.91 3.63 7.62
C GLY A 55 -12.76 3.42 9.13
N LEU A 56 -11.53 3.17 9.60
CA LEU A 56 -11.19 3.03 11.02
C LEU A 56 -10.74 4.33 11.70
N ASN A 57 -10.80 5.47 11.01
CA ASN A 57 -10.27 6.76 11.46
C ASN A 57 -8.78 6.73 11.87
N ALA A 58 -8.00 5.79 11.31
CA ALA A 58 -6.57 5.64 11.53
C ALA A 58 -5.79 6.61 10.64
N LEU A 59 -5.97 7.92 10.85
CA LEU A 59 -5.50 8.96 9.92
C LEU A 59 -3.97 9.00 9.74
N SER A 60 -3.20 8.61 10.76
CA SER A 60 -1.73 8.58 10.69
C SER A 60 -1.23 7.58 9.62
N ILE A 61 -1.79 6.37 9.60
CA ILE A 61 -1.39 5.36 8.61
C ILE A 61 -1.97 5.68 7.22
N ALA A 62 -3.20 6.20 7.15
CA ALA A 62 -3.78 6.65 5.88
C ALA A 62 -2.92 7.74 5.20
N LYS A 63 -2.44 8.73 5.97
CA LYS A 63 -1.50 9.76 5.48
C LYS A 63 -0.18 9.15 5.01
N THR A 64 0.35 8.19 5.76
CA THR A 64 1.60 7.48 5.41
C THR A 64 1.46 6.75 4.07
N ILE A 65 0.36 6.02 3.86
CA ILE A 65 0.09 5.31 2.61
C ILE A 65 -0.09 6.31 1.46
N SER A 66 -0.88 7.37 1.67
CA SER A 66 -1.13 8.41 0.65
C SER A 66 0.16 9.12 0.22
N ALA A 67 1.05 9.43 1.17
CA ALA A 67 2.34 10.05 0.88
C ALA A 67 3.25 9.10 0.09
N TRP A 68 3.29 7.82 0.44
CA TRP A 68 4.04 6.82 -0.31
C TRP A 68 3.50 6.67 -1.73
N TRP A 69 2.19 6.55 -1.90
CA TRP A 69 1.55 6.42 -3.21
C TRP A 69 1.93 7.59 -4.12
N ARG A 70 1.77 8.83 -3.64
CA ARG A 70 2.16 10.03 -4.38
C ARG A 70 3.63 10.00 -4.81
N LYS A 71 4.53 9.62 -3.90
CA LYS A 71 5.97 9.53 -4.17
C LYS A 71 6.30 8.45 -5.21
N THR A 72 5.56 7.35 -5.20
CA THR A 72 5.77 6.19 -6.07
C THR A 72 4.96 6.29 -7.38
N ALA A 73 4.18 7.35 -7.59
CA ALA A 73 3.38 7.52 -8.81
C ALA A 73 4.15 7.41 -10.13
N PRO A 74 5.39 7.94 -10.27
CA PRO A 74 6.18 7.74 -11.48
C PRO A 74 6.55 6.28 -11.74
N VAL A 75 6.62 5.47 -10.68
CA VAL A 75 6.99 4.06 -10.71
C VAL A 75 5.78 3.22 -11.13
N HIS A 76 4.66 3.35 -10.41
CA HIS A 76 3.48 2.51 -10.66
C HIS A 76 2.53 3.03 -11.75
N GLN A 77 2.68 4.27 -12.22
CA GLN A 77 1.92 4.85 -13.35
C GLN A 77 0.40 4.85 -13.20
N LEU A 78 -0.12 4.89 -11.97
CA LEU A 78 -1.57 4.96 -11.67
C LEU A 78 -2.03 6.34 -11.19
N GLY A 79 -1.20 7.36 -11.38
CA GLY A 79 -1.44 8.72 -10.90
C GLY A 79 -1.10 8.94 -9.42
N PRO A 80 -1.04 10.21 -8.96
CA PRO A 80 -0.50 10.57 -7.64
C PRO A 80 -1.48 10.42 -6.47
N GLN A 81 -2.73 10.04 -6.72
CA GLN A 81 -3.75 9.89 -5.70
C GLN A 81 -4.20 8.43 -5.57
N VAL A 82 -4.52 8.02 -4.34
CA VAL A 82 -4.98 6.65 -4.01
C VAL A 82 -6.45 6.40 -4.39
N ILE A 83 -7.10 7.37 -5.03
CA ILE A 83 -8.55 7.37 -5.37
C ILE A 83 -8.92 6.15 -6.19
#